data_AF-A0A967B1J5-F1
#
_entry.id   AF-A0A967B1J5-F1
#
_cell.length_a   1.000
_cell.length_b   1.000
_cell.length_c   1.000
_cell.angle_alpha   90.00
_cell.angle_beta   90.00
_cell.angle_gamma   90.00
#
_symmetry.space_group_name_H-M   'P 1'
#
loop_
_entity.id
_entity.type
_entity.pdbx_description
1 polymer ?
#
loop_
_entity_poly.entity_id
_entity_poly.type
_entity_poly.pdbx_seq_one_letter_code
_entity_poly.pdbx_strand_id
1 'polypeptide(L)'
;MTTKKWNIEPEWQEPFVAALTRRGADGHAINGALSGVDQECLAKGKPARELFGDPEKYAEGIVLPGTQAAKASRARAIVLQIVGLIGMFLTLWGWTGMRRQVDSLLGMSPVVPFVIGLILTLGAAITDVVLGSRADVYALDPGQKPTGRQLFLNKIAPWLIVLLTLVGMLIIWARYS
;
A
#
# COMPACT_ATOMS: atom_id res chain seq x y z
N MET A 1 10.58 28.97 -5.55
CA MET A 1 10.24 27.98 -4.50
C MET A 1 9.86 28.78 -3.26
N THR A 2 8.59 28.77 -2.88
CA THR A 2 8.07 29.54 -1.74
C THR A 2 8.43 28.80 -0.45
N THR A 3 9.37 29.34 0.32
CA THR A 3 9.76 28.82 1.64
C THR A 3 8.60 29.06 2.61
N LYS A 4 7.82 28.01 2.90
CA LYS A 4 6.80 28.07 3.96
C LYS A 4 7.52 28.39 5.27
N LYS A 5 7.21 29.54 5.85
CA LYS A 5 7.75 29.94 7.16
C LYS A 5 6.95 29.21 8.24
N TRP A 6 7.59 28.27 8.92
CA TRP A 6 6.98 27.53 10.02
C TRP A 6 6.95 28.40 11.28
N ASN A 7 5.87 28.30 12.07
CA ASN A 7 5.77 28.93 13.38
C ASN A 7 6.42 28.04 14.45
N ILE A 8 7.64 27.61 14.17
CA ILE A 8 8.45 26.74 15.02
C ILE A 8 9.80 27.42 15.19
N GLU A 9 10.35 27.33 16.40
CA GLU A 9 11.66 27.89 16.73
C GLU A 9 12.76 27.24 15.88
N PRO A 10 13.66 28.01 15.24
CA PRO A 10 14.72 27.46 14.38
C PRO A 10 15.62 26.46 15.13
N GLU A 11 15.90 26.76 16.38
CA GLU A 11 16.69 25.94 17.31
C GLU A 11 16.04 24.59 17.66
N TRP A 12 14.72 24.45 17.50
CA TRP A 12 14.02 23.17 17.60
C TRP A 12 13.86 22.51 16.21
N GLN A 13 13.58 23.31 15.19
CA GLN A 13 13.33 22.85 13.83
C GLN A 13 14.58 22.20 13.18
N GLU A 14 15.74 22.83 13.28
CA GLU A 14 16.96 22.35 12.60
C GLU A 14 17.40 20.97 13.10
N PRO A 15 17.51 20.70 14.43
CA PRO A 15 17.85 19.37 14.94
C PRO A 15 16.79 18.33 14.56
N PHE A 16 15.51 18.70 14.59
CA PHE A 16 14.40 17.82 14.20
C PHE A 16 14.50 17.39 12.73
N VAL A 17 14.69 18.36 11.82
CA VAL A 17 14.88 18.10 10.39
C VAL A 17 16.14 17.25 10.15
N ALA A 18 17.23 17.55 10.83
CA ALA A 18 18.47 16.78 10.73
C ALA A 18 18.31 15.34 11.23
N ALA A 19 17.56 15.11 12.31
CA ALA A 19 17.25 13.78 12.84
C ALA A 19 16.37 12.97 11.87
N LEU A 20 15.32 13.58 11.30
CA LEU A 20 14.48 12.90 10.29
C LEU A 20 15.26 12.62 8.99
N THR A 21 16.12 13.53 8.57
CA THR A 21 16.98 13.35 7.38
C THR A 21 17.98 12.21 7.58
N ARG A 22 18.62 12.12 8.76
CA ARG A 22 19.47 10.98 9.14
C ARG A 22 18.72 9.64 9.09
N ARG A 23 17.42 9.65 9.39
CA ARG A 23 16.52 8.48 9.30
C ARG A 23 16.02 8.19 7.88
N GLY A 24 16.45 8.97 6.88
CA GLY A 24 16.11 8.78 5.47
C GLY A 24 14.74 9.33 5.07
N ALA A 25 14.18 10.27 5.84
CA ALA A 25 12.96 10.98 5.47
C ALA A 25 13.18 11.82 4.21
N ASP A 26 12.21 11.82 3.29
CA ASP A 26 12.21 12.75 2.16
C ASP A 26 11.62 14.11 2.55
N GLY A 27 11.83 15.13 1.70
CA GLY A 27 11.36 16.49 1.97
C GLY A 27 9.85 16.60 2.17
N HIS A 28 9.06 15.69 1.59
CA HIS A 28 7.61 15.67 1.79
C HIS A 28 7.25 15.15 3.18
N ALA A 29 7.89 14.08 3.64
CA ALA A 29 7.70 13.54 4.99
C ALA A 29 8.13 14.55 6.07
N ILE A 30 9.25 15.23 5.85
CA ILE A 30 9.74 16.30 6.73
C ILE A 30 8.74 17.45 6.81
N ASN A 31 8.26 17.94 5.65
CA ASN A 31 7.26 19.01 5.60
C ASN A 31 5.92 18.62 6.25
N GLY A 32 5.49 17.37 6.08
CA GLY A 32 4.29 16.84 6.73
C GLY A 32 4.43 16.81 8.25
N ALA A 33 5.56 16.31 8.75
CA ALA A 33 5.86 16.28 10.18
C ALA A 33 5.94 17.69 10.78
N LEU A 34 6.62 18.62 10.12
CA LEU A 34 6.66 20.03 10.53
C LEU A 34 5.28 20.67 10.51
N SER A 35 4.42 20.32 9.56
CA SER A 35 3.04 20.83 9.51
C SER A 35 2.19 20.36 10.67
N GLY A 36 2.36 19.11 11.13
CA GLY A 36 1.67 18.61 12.32
C GLY A 36 2.11 19.34 13.59
N VAL A 37 3.43 19.54 13.74
CA VAL A 37 4.01 20.29 14.88
C VAL A 37 3.52 21.74 14.87
N ASP A 38 3.58 22.41 13.71
CA ASP A 38 3.13 23.79 13.53
C ASP A 38 1.66 23.98 13.91
N GLN A 39 0.78 23.07 13.46
CA GLN A 39 -0.65 23.12 13.78
C GLN A 39 -0.93 22.93 15.27
N GLU A 40 -0.24 22.02 15.94
CA GLU A 40 -0.39 21.81 17.38
C GLU A 40 0.16 22.97 18.21
N CYS A 41 1.29 23.56 17.79
CA CYS A 41 1.82 24.78 18.38
C CYS A 41 0.82 25.93 18.24
N LEU A 42 0.20 26.10 17.07
CA LEU A 42 -0.84 27.10 16.83
C LEU A 42 -2.11 26.82 17.66
N ALA A 43 -2.55 25.56 17.75
CA ALA A 43 -3.76 25.18 18.46
C ALA A 43 -3.64 25.40 19.98
N LYS A 44 -2.45 25.15 20.54
CA LYS A 44 -2.20 25.26 21.99
C LYS A 44 -1.53 26.57 22.39
N GLY A 45 -1.10 27.39 21.42
CA GLY A 45 -0.43 28.67 21.65
C GLY A 45 0.90 28.53 22.41
N LYS A 46 1.54 27.36 22.34
CA LYS A 46 2.74 27.02 23.10
C LYS A 46 3.90 26.68 22.16
N PRO A 47 5.15 26.94 22.57
CA PRO A 47 6.32 26.63 21.77
C PRO A 47 6.53 25.12 21.61
N ALA A 48 7.17 24.73 20.50
CA ALA A 48 7.40 23.33 20.17
C ALA A 48 8.22 22.59 21.24
N ARG A 49 9.20 23.28 21.85
CA ARG A 49 10.02 22.73 22.93
C ARG A 49 9.22 22.40 24.19
N GLU A 50 8.15 23.15 24.48
CA GLU A 50 7.27 22.88 25.62
C GLU A 50 6.28 21.75 25.32
N LEU A 51 5.76 21.69 24.09
CA LEU A 51 4.76 20.69 23.69
C LEU A 51 5.35 19.31 23.38
N PHE A 52 6.52 19.29 22.73
CA PHE A 52 7.13 18.08 22.17
C PHE A 52 8.45 17.71 22.83
N GLY A 53 9.01 18.60 23.66
CA GLY A 53 10.27 18.37 24.36
C GLY A 53 11.46 18.42 23.42
N ASP A 54 12.34 17.42 23.54
CA ASP A 54 13.59 17.34 22.77
C ASP A 54 13.31 16.98 21.30
N PRO A 55 13.82 17.76 20.33
CA PRO A 55 13.55 17.55 18.91
C PRO A 55 14.10 16.23 18.37
N GLU A 56 15.26 15.76 18.85
CA GLU A 56 15.83 14.49 18.38
C GLU A 56 15.06 13.30 18.94
N LYS A 57 14.76 13.32 20.24
CA LYS A 57 13.94 12.26 20.87
C LYS A 57 12.53 12.20 20.30
N TYR A 58 11.93 13.36 20.04
CA TYR A 58 10.63 13.42 19.40
C TYR A 58 10.71 12.87 17.96
N ALA A 59 11.75 13.24 17.21
CA ALA A 59 11.99 12.69 15.88
C ALA A 59 12.12 11.16 15.89
N GLU A 60 12.80 10.55 16.86
CA GLU A 60 12.90 9.08 16.98
C GLU A 60 11.53 8.40 17.14
N GLY A 61 10.64 9.01 17.92
CA GLY A 61 9.28 8.51 18.16
C GLY A 61 8.33 8.65 16.96
N ILE A 62 8.66 9.49 15.98
CA ILE A 62 7.82 9.66 14.79
C ILE A 62 7.96 8.47 13.85
N VAL A 63 6.81 7.88 13.53
CA VAL A 63 6.65 6.92 12.44
C VAL A 63 6.66 7.70 11.12
N LEU A 64 7.81 7.72 10.45
CA LEU A 64 8.00 8.41 9.18
C LEU A 64 7.32 7.66 8.02
N PRO A 65 6.37 8.28 7.28
CA PRO A 65 5.95 7.76 6.00
C PRO A 65 7.10 7.93 4.99
N GLY A 66 7.52 6.84 4.34
CA GLY A 66 8.60 6.87 3.33
C GLY A 66 9.97 6.34 3.78
N THR A 67 10.09 5.76 4.98
CA THR A 67 11.27 4.97 5.37
C THR A 67 11.55 3.84 4.38
N GLN A 68 12.80 3.35 4.31
CA GLN A 68 13.18 2.15 3.53
C GLN A 68 12.19 0.98 3.73
N ALA A 69 11.70 0.80 4.97
CA ALA A 69 10.67 -0.19 5.30
C ALA A 69 9.30 0.10 4.64
N ALA A 70 8.84 1.35 4.62
CA ALA A 70 7.61 1.75 3.94
C ALA A 70 7.72 1.65 2.40
N LYS A 71 8.90 1.98 1.83
CA LYS A 71 9.18 1.80 0.39
C LYS A 71 9.23 0.32 0.00
N ALA A 72 9.89 -0.51 0.81
CA ALA A 72 9.90 -1.97 0.61
C ALA A 72 8.50 -2.57 0.71
N SER A 73 7.66 -2.08 1.63
CA SER A 73 6.26 -2.51 1.75
C SER A 73 5.43 -2.11 0.52
N ARG A 74 5.58 -0.90 0.00
CA ARG A 74 4.90 -0.46 -1.23
C ARG A 74 5.37 -1.22 -2.47
N ALA A 75 6.68 -1.42 -2.62
CA ALA A 75 7.24 -2.21 -3.72
C ALA A 75 6.73 -3.65 -3.68
N ARG A 76 6.68 -4.26 -2.49
CA ARG A 76 6.10 -5.59 -2.27
C ARG A 76 4.62 -5.64 -2.65
N ALA A 77 3.83 -4.64 -2.26
CA ALA A 77 2.42 -4.56 -2.64
C ALA A 77 2.23 -4.46 -4.16
N ILE A 78 3.05 -3.65 -4.85
CA ILE A 78 3.03 -3.53 -6.31
C ILE A 78 3.41 -4.86 -6.97
N VAL A 79 4.48 -5.52 -6.50
CA VAL A 79 4.88 -6.84 -7.00
C VAL A 79 3.75 -7.85 -6.80
N LEU A 80 3.08 -7.84 -5.65
CA LEU A 80 1.99 -8.76 -5.36
C LEU A 80 0.79 -8.54 -6.29
N GLN A 81 0.46 -7.28 -6.61
CA GLN A 81 -0.58 -6.95 -7.59
C GLN A 81 -0.21 -7.43 -9.00
N ILE A 82 1.04 -7.23 -9.42
CA ILE A 82 1.53 -7.72 -10.72
C ILE A 82 1.43 -9.25 -10.77
N VAL A 83 1.85 -9.94 -9.71
CA VAL A 83 1.74 -11.41 -9.60
C VAL A 83 0.27 -11.86 -9.69
N GLY A 84 -0.64 -11.17 -9.00
CA GLY A 84 -2.07 -11.46 -9.07
C GLY A 84 -2.65 -11.30 -10.49
N LEU A 85 -2.24 -10.26 -11.22
CA LEU A 85 -2.64 -10.01 -12.61
C LEU A 85 -2.11 -11.07 -13.57
N ILE A 86 -0.84 -11.47 -13.42
CA ILE A 86 -0.24 -12.55 -14.20
C ILE A 86 -0.99 -13.86 -13.92
N GLY A 87 -1.30 -14.13 -12.64
CA GLY A 87 -2.10 -15.28 -12.24
C GLY A 87 -3.47 -15.31 -12.90
N MET A 88 -4.17 -14.16 -12.92
CA MET A 88 -5.49 -14.03 -13.55
C MET A 88 -5.41 -14.33 -15.05
N PHE A 89 -4.41 -13.74 -15.73
CA PHE A 89 -4.21 -13.95 -17.16
C PHE A 89 -3.97 -15.44 -17.48
N LEU A 90 -3.07 -16.09 -16.76
CA LEU A 90 -2.76 -17.51 -16.94
C LEU A 90 -3.97 -18.41 -16.67
N THR A 91 -4.76 -18.08 -15.64
CA THR A 91 -6.00 -18.80 -15.30
C THR A 91 -7.00 -18.71 -16.44
N LEU A 92 -7.29 -17.49 -16.92
CA LEU A 92 -8.25 -17.28 -18.00
C LEU A 92 -7.76 -17.90 -19.32
N TRP A 93 -6.47 -17.84 -19.60
CA TRP A 93 -5.89 -18.41 -20.80
C TRP A 93 -5.96 -19.94 -20.81
N GLY A 94 -5.56 -20.59 -19.72
CA GLY A 94 -5.68 -22.04 -19.54
C GLY A 94 -7.13 -22.50 -19.56
N TRP A 95 -8.03 -21.79 -18.88
CA TRP A 95 -9.47 -22.05 -18.89
C TRP A 95 -10.06 -21.97 -20.31
N THR A 96 -9.67 -20.94 -21.07
CA THR A 96 -10.09 -20.79 -22.47
C THR A 96 -9.58 -21.94 -23.34
N GLY A 97 -8.32 -22.35 -23.17
CA GLY A 97 -7.75 -23.49 -23.88
C GLY A 97 -8.50 -24.80 -23.61
N MET A 98 -8.84 -25.06 -22.34
CA MET A 98 -9.66 -26.21 -21.96
C MET A 98 -11.07 -26.15 -22.58
N ARG A 99 -11.73 -24.98 -22.55
CA ARG A 99 -13.08 -24.82 -23.13
C ARG A 99 -13.09 -24.93 -24.65
N ARG A 100 -12.02 -24.54 -25.31
CA ARG A 100 -11.83 -24.70 -26.76
C ARG A 100 -11.32 -26.09 -27.18
N GLN A 101 -11.11 -27.01 -26.22
CA GLN A 101 -10.54 -28.33 -26.45
C GLN A 101 -9.24 -28.30 -27.26
N VAL A 102 -8.37 -27.32 -26.96
CA VAL A 102 -7.06 -27.22 -27.62
C VAL A 102 -6.12 -28.25 -26.99
N ASP A 103 -5.49 -29.08 -27.82
CA ASP A 103 -4.60 -30.15 -27.35
C ASP A 103 -3.34 -29.61 -26.66
N SER A 104 -2.82 -28.46 -27.09
CA SER A 104 -1.72 -27.78 -26.40
C SER A 104 -1.76 -26.25 -26.52
N LEU A 105 -1.41 -25.57 -25.44
CA LEU A 105 -1.05 -24.15 -25.44
C LEU A 105 0.48 -24.07 -25.38
N LEU A 106 1.15 -23.55 -26.42
CA LEU A 106 2.62 -23.46 -26.46
C LEU A 106 3.34 -24.80 -26.16
N GLY A 107 2.79 -25.93 -26.63
CA GLY A 107 3.38 -27.25 -26.41
C GLY A 107 3.17 -27.84 -25.02
N MET A 108 2.39 -27.20 -24.15
CA MET A 108 1.99 -27.71 -22.84
C MET A 108 0.47 -27.90 -22.73
N SER A 109 0.03 -28.75 -21.80
CA SER A 109 -1.39 -28.94 -21.53
C SER A 109 -2.02 -27.62 -21.02
N PRO A 110 -3.22 -27.23 -21.48
CA PRO A 110 -3.93 -26.04 -20.98
C PRO A 110 -4.19 -26.03 -19.46
N VAL A 111 -4.16 -27.19 -18.83
CA VAL A 111 -4.30 -27.35 -17.37
C VAL A 111 -3.13 -26.71 -16.62
N VAL A 112 -1.92 -26.74 -17.19
CA VAL A 112 -0.70 -26.22 -16.55
C VAL A 112 -0.78 -24.71 -16.30
N PRO A 113 -0.99 -23.84 -17.31
CA PRO A 113 -1.15 -22.42 -17.07
C PRO A 113 -2.40 -22.12 -16.22
N PHE A 114 -3.46 -22.93 -16.30
CA PHE A 114 -4.63 -22.77 -15.45
C PHE A 114 -4.29 -22.93 -13.95
N VAL A 115 -3.65 -24.04 -13.57
CA VAL A 115 -3.30 -24.33 -12.18
C VAL A 115 -2.27 -23.34 -11.64
N ILE A 116 -1.24 -23.03 -12.44
CA ILE A 116 -0.23 -22.02 -12.06
C ILE A 116 -0.91 -20.66 -11.85
N GLY A 117 -1.77 -20.26 -12.78
CA GLY A 117 -2.52 -19.02 -12.68
C GLY A 117 -3.35 -18.95 -11.39
N LEU A 118 -4.07 -20.02 -11.08
CA LEU A 118 -4.94 -20.09 -9.92
C LEU A 118 -4.15 -20.03 -8.60
N ILE A 119 -3.00 -20.72 -8.54
CA ILE A 119 -2.08 -20.64 -7.40
C ILE A 119 -1.54 -19.21 -7.22
N LEU A 120 -1.14 -18.53 -8.30
CA LEU A 120 -0.62 -17.17 -8.23
C LEU A 120 -1.70 -16.17 -7.80
N THR A 121 -2.92 -16.26 -8.33
CA THR A 121 -4.03 -15.37 -7.97
C THR A 121 -4.48 -15.58 -6.52
N LEU A 122 -4.69 -16.83 -6.10
CA LEU A 122 -5.06 -17.13 -4.72
C LEU A 122 -3.92 -16.82 -3.75
N GLY A 123 -2.69 -17.17 -4.11
CA GLY A 123 -1.50 -16.87 -3.34
C GLY A 123 -1.32 -15.37 -3.14
N ALA A 124 -1.50 -14.56 -4.18
CA ALA A 124 -1.46 -13.10 -4.08
C ALA A 124 -2.56 -12.56 -3.15
N ALA A 125 -3.81 -13.02 -3.30
CA ALA A 125 -4.92 -12.58 -2.45
C ALA A 125 -4.73 -12.97 -0.98
N ILE A 126 -4.31 -14.21 -0.70
CA ILE A 126 -4.03 -14.69 0.66
C ILE A 126 -2.85 -13.93 1.26
N THR A 127 -1.79 -13.73 0.48
CA THR A 127 -0.61 -12.96 0.91
C THR A 127 -1.02 -11.53 1.23
N ASP A 128 -1.91 -10.92 0.45
CA ASP A 128 -2.42 -9.56 0.71
C ASP A 128 -3.31 -9.52 1.96
N VAL A 129 -4.09 -10.58 2.25
CA VAL A 129 -4.89 -10.70 3.48
C VAL A 129 -4.00 -10.95 4.72
N VAL A 130 -2.99 -11.81 4.60
CA VAL A 130 -2.11 -12.24 5.71
C VAL A 130 -1.07 -11.17 6.03
N LEU A 131 -0.50 -10.51 5.01
CA LEU A 131 0.42 -9.39 5.19
C LEU A 131 -0.29 -8.03 5.33
N GLY A 132 -1.57 -7.95 4.95
CA GLY A 132 -2.43 -6.76 5.01
C GLY A 132 -2.94 -6.37 6.40
N SER A 133 -2.18 -6.65 7.47
CA SER A 133 -2.37 -5.92 8.73
C SER A 133 -1.88 -4.46 8.65
N ARG A 134 -1.30 -4.02 7.52
CA ARG A 134 -0.89 -2.62 7.25
C ARG A 134 -1.04 -2.17 5.80
N ALA A 135 -2.09 -2.61 5.10
CA ALA A 135 -2.44 -2.00 3.81
C ALA A 135 -3.26 -0.73 4.07
N ASP A 136 -2.57 0.35 4.47
CA ASP A 136 -3.06 1.73 4.39
C ASP A 136 -3.19 2.10 2.90
N VAL A 137 -4.13 1.49 2.18
CA VAL A 137 -4.54 1.96 0.84
C VAL A 137 -5.18 3.34 0.96
N TYR A 138 -5.72 3.64 2.15
CA TYR A 138 -6.03 4.99 2.60
C TYR A 138 -5.06 5.31 3.73
N ALA A 139 -4.00 6.06 3.44
CA ALA A 139 -3.26 6.73 4.49
C ALA A 139 -4.27 7.61 5.25
N LEU A 140 -4.71 7.16 6.41
CA LEU A 140 -5.51 8.00 7.31
C LEU A 140 -4.58 9.10 7.79
N ASP A 141 -4.98 10.36 7.60
CA ASP A 141 -4.31 11.47 8.25
C ASP A 141 -4.22 11.19 9.76
N PRO A 142 -3.07 11.42 10.41
CA PRO A 142 -2.89 11.12 11.82
C PRO A 142 -3.96 11.85 12.65
N GLY A 143 -4.88 11.07 13.24
CA GLY A 143 -6.00 11.59 14.06
C GLY A 143 -7.40 11.21 13.57
N GLN A 144 -7.56 10.68 12.35
CA GLN A 144 -8.87 10.22 11.85
C GLN A 144 -9.12 8.74 12.17
N LYS A 145 -10.24 8.45 12.84
CA LYS A 145 -10.72 7.08 13.02
C LYS A 145 -11.22 6.54 11.66
N PRO A 146 -10.82 5.33 11.24
CA PRO A 146 -11.31 4.73 10.00
C PRO A 146 -12.83 4.63 10.02
N THR A 147 -13.47 5.12 8.97
CA THR A 147 -14.93 5.00 8.81
C THR A 147 -15.27 3.54 8.53
N GLY A 148 -16.40 3.00 9.03
CA GLY A 148 -16.78 1.59 8.84
C GLY A 148 -16.78 1.12 7.37
N ARG A 149 -17.05 2.04 6.42
CA ARG A 149 -16.93 1.80 4.97
C ARG A 149 -15.50 1.55 4.50
N GLN A 150 -14.50 2.24 5.06
CA GLN A 150 -13.09 2.07 4.69
C GLN A 150 -12.56 0.71 5.19
N LEU A 151 -12.96 0.29 6.39
CA LEU A 151 -12.66 -1.06 6.90
C LEU A 151 -13.24 -2.16 5.99
N PHE A 152 -14.45 -1.97 5.50
CA PHE A 152 -15.09 -2.90 4.58
C PHE A 152 -14.40 -2.95 3.21
N LEU A 153 -14.10 -1.79 2.62
CA LEU A 153 -13.36 -1.70 1.35
C LEU A 153 -11.97 -2.33 1.45
N ASN A 154 -11.26 -2.12 2.56
CA ASN A 154 -9.92 -2.69 2.75
C ASN A 154 -9.96 -4.22 2.88
N LYS A 155 -11.01 -4.77 3.49
CA LYS A 155 -11.21 -6.23 3.55
C LYS A 155 -11.55 -6.84 2.20
N ILE A 156 -12.20 -6.09 1.31
CA ILE A 156 -12.71 -6.60 0.03
C ILE A 156 -11.76 -6.37 -1.12
N ALA A 157 -10.92 -5.33 -1.06
CA ALA A 157 -9.97 -4.99 -2.10
C ALA A 157 -9.09 -6.19 -2.55
N PRO A 158 -8.56 -7.04 -1.65
CA PRO A 158 -7.78 -8.22 -2.06
C PRO A 158 -8.57 -9.27 -2.84
N TRP A 159 -9.87 -9.40 -2.55
CA TRP A 159 -10.76 -10.39 -3.17
C TRP A 159 -11.30 -9.96 -4.53
N LEU A 160 -11.15 -8.68 -4.87
CA LEU A 160 -11.69 -8.11 -6.09
C LEU A 160 -11.08 -8.76 -7.34
N ILE A 161 -9.78 -9.07 -7.31
CA ILE A 161 -9.11 -9.76 -8.43
C ILE A 161 -9.59 -11.20 -8.58
N VAL A 162 -9.85 -11.90 -7.47
CA VAL A 162 -10.41 -13.27 -7.48
C VAL A 162 -11.81 -13.25 -8.07
N LEU A 163 -12.65 -12.30 -7.63
CA LEU A 163 -14.00 -12.14 -8.13
C LEU A 163 -14.03 -11.84 -9.63
N LEU A 164 -13.18 -10.93 -10.11
CA LEU A 164 -13.03 -10.66 -11.55
C LEU A 164 -12.57 -11.89 -12.33
N THR A 165 -11.66 -12.68 -11.78
CA THR A 165 -11.20 -13.93 -12.40
C THR A 165 -12.36 -14.92 -12.56
N LEU A 166 -13.17 -15.11 -11.51
CA LEU A 166 -14.35 -15.98 -11.56
C LEU A 166 -15.40 -15.49 -12.55
N VAL A 167 -15.67 -14.19 -12.59
CA VAL A 167 -16.57 -13.58 -13.58
C VAL A 167 -16.07 -13.84 -15.00
N GLY A 168 -14.77 -13.66 -15.26
CA GLY A 168 -14.15 -13.96 -16.56
C GLY A 168 -14.31 -15.43 -16.94
N MET A 169 -14.07 -16.35 -16.00
CA MET A 169 -14.29 -17.79 -16.22
C MET A 169 -15.75 -18.11 -16.54
N LEU A 170 -16.70 -17.46 -15.86
CA LEU A 170 -18.13 -17.65 -16.07
C LEU A 170 -18.58 -17.13 -17.45
N ILE A 171 -18.07 -15.97 -17.89
CA ILE A 171 -18.32 -15.43 -19.23
C ILE A 171 -17.77 -16.38 -20.30
N ILE A 172 -16.54 -16.87 -20.13
CA ILE A 172 -15.93 -17.85 -21.04
C ILE A 172 -16.76 -19.14 -21.05
N TRP A 173 -17.19 -19.61 -19.88
CA TRP A 173 -18.04 -20.79 -19.78
C TRP A 173 -19.34 -20.59 -20.57
N ALA A 174 -20.08 -19.52 -20.32
CA ALA A 174 -21.34 -19.20 -21.02
C ALA A 174 -21.18 -19.04 -22.54
N ARG A 175 -20.01 -18.58 -23.00
CA ARG A 175 -19.74 -18.42 -24.44
C ARG A 175 -19.48 -19.75 -25.17
N TYR A 176 -18.91 -20.74 -24.48
CA TYR A 176 -18.51 -22.03 -25.07
C TYR A 176 -19.32 -23.21 -24.51
N SER A 177 -20.46 -22.94 -23.86
CA SER A 177 -21.43 -23.95 -23.42
C SER A 177 -22.56 -24.04 -24.42
#